data_AF-A0A954NXC6-F1
#
_entry.id   AF-A0A954NXC6-F1
#
_cell.length_a   1.000
_cell.length_b   1.000
_cell.length_c   1.000
_cell.angle_alpha   90.00
_cell.angle_beta   90.00
_cell.angle_gamma   90.00
#
_symmetry.space_group_name_H-M   'P 1'
#
loop_
_entity.id
_entity.type
_entity.pdbx_description
1 polymer ?
#
loop_
_entity_poly.entity_id
_entity_poly.type
_entity_poly.pdbx_seq_one_letter_code
_entity_poly.pdbx_strand_id
1 'polypeptide(L)'
;MPKRSATQQYWSEAQFEKLITAPPGKLASRGTIPWRLLAYLVLISPEVERLRAFVRKRMLDEKEMELAQRRLTQMLTTLWAGGYVELDPEPPHLSRRRFISSESQAQVQEGFGGGIIGLSQPEEAPDTSKSAAPVTTGTFGALLQEALTEKKASPTLSKTGNKNSGQETDDPPERSEYLPVTATPTDQLEKLLVFRSLNPLYGMFLLENMGIASEAERLQALESVLEVPGSIFMQVKAPGPDELPPGPLATTKLDLLLIERGLATAEEIDPSKQDEDEYGRRRSRGLLLGDKLRRIFDSEFPSVGNLRTSPVWIAGALLEFGGDFHKYVTSRDLAKQEGLVFRHLLRLILLCGEFSQLCPPELEPTDWQNELSQLASRLTESCRVIDPESTDKSLESMKSDDPLMADG
;
A
#
# COMPACT_ATOMS: atom_id res chain seq x y z
N MET A 1 -18.07 -2.41 -55.48
CA MET A 1 -17.72 -3.19 -54.26
C MET A 1 -16.69 -2.40 -53.46
N PRO A 2 -16.86 -2.25 -52.13
CA PRO A 2 -15.87 -1.57 -51.30
C PRO A 2 -14.54 -2.34 -51.34
N LYS A 3 -13.45 -1.62 -51.63
CA LYS A 3 -12.10 -2.20 -51.67
C LYS A 3 -11.58 -2.40 -50.26
N ARG A 4 -11.15 -3.62 -49.96
CA ARG A 4 -10.48 -3.98 -48.70
C ARG A 4 -9.17 -3.18 -48.56
N SER A 5 -8.88 -2.70 -47.35
CA SER A 5 -7.70 -1.88 -47.05
C SER A 5 -6.41 -2.71 -47.12
N ALA A 6 -5.40 -2.25 -47.86
CA ALA A 6 -4.14 -2.98 -48.00
C ALA A 6 -3.36 -3.13 -46.68
N THR A 7 -3.68 -2.35 -45.65
CA THR A 7 -2.96 -2.32 -44.37
C THR A 7 -3.48 -3.33 -43.34
N GLN A 8 -4.56 -4.04 -43.63
CA GLN A 8 -5.17 -5.01 -42.71
C GLN A 8 -5.11 -6.42 -43.31
N GLN A 9 -4.73 -7.39 -42.48
CA GLN A 9 -4.82 -8.80 -42.86
C GLN A 9 -6.28 -9.26 -42.73
N TYR A 10 -6.86 -9.64 -43.87
CA TYR A 10 -8.20 -10.23 -43.90
C TYR A 10 -8.09 -11.74 -43.79
N TRP A 11 -8.76 -12.29 -42.80
CA TRP A 11 -8.87 -13.73 -42.58
C TRP A 11 -9.60 -14.38 -43.75
N SER A 12 -9.01 -15.42 -44.32
CA SER A 12 -9.69 -16.29 -45.27
C SER A 12 -10.34 -17.47 -44.57
N GLU A 13 -11.36 -18.07 -45.19
CA GLU A 13 -12.04 -19.26 -44.69
C GLU A 13 -11.05 -20.42 -44.43
N ALA A 14 -10.07 -20.60 -45.32
CA ALA A 14 -8.99 -21.57 -45.14
C ALA A 14 -8.05 -21.26 -43.95
N GLN A 15 -7.88 -19.98 -43.56
CA GLN A 15 -7.13 -19.62 -42.35
C GLN A 15 -7.95 -19.89 -41.08
N PHE A 16 -9.27 -19.73 -41.17
CA PHE A 16 -10.19 -20.03 -40.08
C PHE A 16 -10.30 -21.54 -39.81
N GLU A 17 -10.43 -22.36 -40.86
CA GLU A 17 -10.43 -23.83 -40.73
C GLU A 17 -9.10 -24.37 -40.15
N LYS A 18 -7.97 -23.73 -40.50
CA LYS A 18 -6.67 -24.03 -39.90
C LYS A 18 -6.60 -23.70 -38.41
N LEU A 19 -7.31 -22.67 -37.94
CA LEU A 19 -7.39 -22.37 -36.50
C LEU A 19 -8.26 -23.39 -35.75
N ILE A 20 -9.37 -23.84 -36.35
CA ILE A 20 -10.24 -24.86 -35.75
C ILE A 20 -9.50 -26.18 -35.59
N THR A 21 -8.68 -26.55 -36.59
CA THR A 21 -7.95 -27.82 -36.63
C THR A 21 -6.59 -27.78 -35.96
N ALA A 22 -6.11 -26.59 -35.55
CA ALA A 22 -4.84 -26.46 -34.87
C ALA A 22 -4.87 -27.16 -33.50
N PRO A 23 -3.80 -27.88 -33.12
CA PRO A 23 -3.70 -28.41 -31.77
C PRO A 23 -3.72 -27.26 -30.75
N PRO A 24 -4.21 -27.49 -29.52
CA PRO A 24 -4.20 -26.47 -28.49
C PRO A 24 -2.77 -25.92 -28.34
N GLY A 25 -2.64 -24.60 -28.42
CA GLY A 25 -1.36 -23.94 -28.20
C GLY A 25 -0.80 -24.27 -26.82
N LYS A 26 0.46 -23.91 -26.58
CA LYS A 26 1.07 -24.00 -25.24
C LYS A 26 0.36 -23.01 -24.30
N LEU A 27 -0.77 -23.44 -23.71
CA LEU A 27 -1.50 -22.66 -22.73
C LEU A 27 -0.70 -22.65 -21.44
N ALA A 28 -0.31 -21.45 -21.01
CA ALA A 28 0.40 -21.24 -19.75
C ALA A 28 -0.32 -20.16 -18.95
N SER A 29 -0.59 -20.44 -17.68
CA SER A 29 -1.25 -19.47 -16.80
C SER A 29 -0.22 -18.45 -16.29
N ARG A 30 -0.02 -17.33 -16.97
CA ARG A 30 1.05 -16.37 -16.63
C ARG A 30 0.72 -15.39 -15.49
N GLY A 31 -0.49 -15.42 -14.94
CA GLY A 31 -0.92 -14.50 -13.88
C GLY A 31 -0.49 -14.91 -12.47
N THR A 32 -0.25 -13.96 -11.58
CA THR A 32 -0.09 -14.27 -10.15
C THR A 32 -1.47 -14.48 -9.52
N ILE A 33 -1.54 -15.21 -8.40
CA ILE A 33 -2.80 -15.34 -7.65
C ILE A 33 -3.15 -13.94 -7.08
N PRO A 34 -4.34 -13.38 -7.38
CA PRO A 34 -4.77 -12.13 -6.77
C PRO A 34 -4.97 -12.28 -5.26
N TRP A 35 -4.66 -11.24 -4.49
CA TRP A 35 -4.82 -11.24 -3.03
C TRP A 35 -6.26 -11.54 -2.58
N ARG A 36 -7.25 -10.96 -3.27
CA ARG A 36 -8.68 -11.22 -3.01
C ARG A 36 -9.05 -12.70 -3.21
N LEU A 37 -8.53 -13.32 -4.27
CA LEU A 37 -8.74 -14.75 -4.52
C LEU A 37 -8.07 -15.61 -3.44
N LEU A 38 -6.85 -15.23 -3.02
CA LEU A 38 -6.17 -15.95 -1.94
C LEU A 38 -6.98 -15.88 -0.64
N ALA A 39 -7.49 -14.69 -0.27
CA ALA A 39 -8.33 -14.52 0.92
C ALA A 39 -9.59 -15.40 0.85
N TYR A 40 -10.28 -15.42 -0.30
CA TYR A 40 -11.44 -16.27 -0.52
C TYR A 40 -11.12 -17.77 -0.40
N LEU A 41 -10.00 -18.22 -0.97
CA LEU A 41 -9.59 -19.62 -0.89
C LEU A 41 -9.25 -20.06 0.54
N VAL A 42 -8.66 -19.17 1.34
CA VAL A 42 -8.37 -19.42 2.77
C VAL A 42 -9.65 -19.49 3.60
N LEU A 43 -10.66 -18.66 3.28
CA LEU A 43 -11.97 -18.71 3.94
C LEU A 43 -12.69 -20.05 3.70
N ILE A 44 -12.61 -20.60 2.48
CA ILE A 44 -13.20 -21.91 2.18
C ILE A 44 -12.41 -23.05 2.83
N SER A 45 -11.09 -22.96 2.82
CA SER A 45 -10.22 -24.06 3.26
C SER A 45 -8.97 -23.54 3.95
N PRO A 46 -8.79 -23.83 5.26
CA PRO A 46 -7.60 -23.43 6.00
C PRO A 46 -6.35 -24.29 5.70
N GLU A 47 -6.49 -25.40 4.96
CA GLU A 47 -5.37 -26.28 4.61
C GLU A 47 -4.49 -25.71 3.49
N VAL A 48 -3.21 -25.42 3.78
CA VAL A 48 -2.25 -24.88 2.80
C VAL A 48 -1.95 -25.89 1.69
N GLU A 49 -2.04 -27.19 1.96
CA GLU A 49 -1.80 -28.24 0.97
C GLU A 49 -2.82 -28.18 -0.18
N ARG A 50 -4.08 -27.79 0.09
CA ARG A 50 -5.09 -27.57 -0.96
C ARG A 50 -4.76 -26.36 -1.82
N LEU A 51 -4.24 -25.28 -1.22
CA LEU A 51 -3.74 -24.12 -1.97
C LEU A 51 -2.55 -24.50 -2.86
N ARG A 52 -1.62 -25.32 -2.35
CA ARG A 52 -0.50 -25.85 -3.15
C ARG A 52 -0.96 -26.79 -4.24
N ALA A 53 -1.95 -27.63 -3.99
CA ALA A 53 -2.56 -28.48 -5.01
C ALA A 53 -3.23 -27.65 -6.12
N PHE A 54 -3.89 -26.55 -5.76
CA PHE A 54 -4.43 -25.59 -6.72
C PHE A 54 -3.33 -24.97 -7.59
N VAL A 55 -2.22 -24.53 -6.99
CA VAL A 55 -1.05 -24.01 -7.72
C VAL A 55 -0.44 -25.08 -8.65
N ARG A 56 -0.32 -26.33 -8.19
CA ARG A 56 0.22 -27.45 -9.00
C ARG A 56 -0.65 -27.80 -10.21
N LYS A 57 -1.97 -27.62 -10.11
CA LYS A 57 -2.91 -27.83 -11.22
C LYS A 57 -2.85 -26.73 -12.28
N ARG A 58 -2.13 -25.63 -12.01
CA ARG A 58 -1.90 -24.59 -13.01
C ARG A 58 -0.98 -25.13 -14.07
N MET A 59 -1.30 -24.88 -15.34
CA MET A 59 -0.48 -25.24 -16.50
C MET A 59 0.80 -24.37 -16.51
N LEU A 60 1.75 -24.68 -15.63
CA LEU A 60 3.02 -23.99 -15.42
C LEU A 60 4.16 -24.98 -15.65
N ASP A 61 5.30 -24.45 -16.09
CA ASP A 61 6.54 -25.22 -16.14
C ASP A 61 7.08 -25.47 -14.71
N GLU A 62 7.96 -26.46 -14.53
CA GLU A 62 8.46 -26.88 -13.21
C GLU A 62 9.11 -25.71 -12.44
N LYS A 63 9.92 -24.90 -13.11
CA LYS A 63 10.57 -23.71 -12.53
C LYS A 63 9.56 -22.62 -12.15
N GLU A 64 8.54 -22.42 -12.98
CA GLU A 64 7.49 -21.43 -12.71
C GLU A 64 6.60 -21.88 -11.54
N MET A 65 6.43 -23.20 -11.38
CA MET A 65 5.68 -23.80 -10.29
C MET A 65 6.38 -23.62 -8.94
N GLU A 66 7.69 -23.87 -8.87
CA GLU A 66 8.50 -23.61 -7.65
C GLU A 66 8.43 -22.13 -7.25
N LEU A 67 8.58 -21.22 -8.22
CA LEU A 67 8.45 -19.78 -7.98
C LEU A 67 7.05 -19.42 -7.49
N ALA A 68 6.00 -20.00 -8.07
CA ALA A 68 4.62 -19.77 -7.64
C ALA A 68 4.36 -20.29 -6.22
N GLN A 69 4.95 -21.42 -5.82
CA GLN A 69 4.85 -21.95 -4.47
C GLN A 69 5.58 -21.06 -3.46
N ARG A 70 6.83 -20.64 -3.76
CA ARG A 70 7.56 -19.70 -2.91
C ARG A 70 6.82 -18.38 -2.74
N ARG A 71 6.21 -17.88 -3.82
CA ARG A 71 5.37 -16.68 -3.78
C ARG A 71 4.10 -16.89 -2.95
N LEU A 72 3.45 -18.05 -3.04
CA LEU A 72 2.29 -18.37 -2.19
C LEU A 72 2.68 -18.33 -0.70
N THR A 73 3.82 -18.93 -0.34
CA THR A 73 4.33 -18.86 1.04
C THR A 73 4.57 -17.40 1.46
N GLN A 74 5.22 -16.59 0.62
CA GLN A 74 5.43 -15.16 0.90
C GLN A 74 4.09 -14.43 1.10
N MET A 75 3.10 -14.70 0.27
CA MET A 75 1.76 -14.11 0.40
C MET A 75 1.09 -14.50 1.72
N LEU A 76 1.18 -15.77 2.12
CA LEU A 76 0.66 -16.22 3.43
C LEU A 76 1.39 -15.54 4.58
N THR A 77 2.72 -15.43 4.52
CA THR A 77 3.48 -14.72 5.57
C THR A 77 3.14 -13.24 5.65
N THR A 78 2.82 -12.58 4.52
CA THR A 78 2.35 -11.18 4.57
C THR A 78 0.94 -11.05 5.12
N LEU A 79 0.04 -12.01 4.84
CA LEU A 79 -1.29 -12.02 5.45
C LEU A 79 -1.21 -12.23 6.96
N TRP A 80 -0.29 -13.08 7.41
CA TRP A 80 0.02 -13.26 8.82
C TRP A 80 0.63 -12.02 9.46
N ALA A 81 1.62 -11.40 8.81
CA ALA A 81 2.25 -10.16 9.31
C ALA A 81 1.22 -9.03 9.42
N GLY A 82 0.27 -8.99 8.48
CA GLY A 82 -0.87 -8.09 8.49
C GLY A 82 -1.97 -8.46 9.48
N GLY A 83 -1.93 -9.61 10.16
CA GLY A 83 -2.91 -10.03 11.16
C GLY A 83 -4.22 -10.62 10.59
N TYR A 84 -4.24 -10.98 9.30
CA TYR A 84 -5.43 -11.52 8.62
C TYR A 84 -5.58 -13.03 8.72
N VAL A 85 -4.47 -13.74 8.98
CA VAL A 85 -4.40 -15.20 9.01
C VAL A 85 -3.50 -15.64 10.16
N GLU A 86 -3.86 -16.71 10.86
CA GLU A 86 -2.99 -17.41 11.78
C GLU A 86 -2.35 -18.60 11.09
N LEU A 87 -1.02 -18.70 11.15
CA LEU A 87 -0.25 -19.74 10.49
C LEU A 87 0.32 -20.71 11.52
N ASP A 88 0.22 -22.00 11.24
CA ASP A 88 0.84 -23.08 12.01
C ASP A 88 1.77 -23.91 11.09
N PRO A 89 3.08 -24.04 11.39
CA PRO A 89 3.83 -23.42 12.50
C PRO A 89 3.97 -21.90 12.35
N GLU A 90 4.24 -21.15 13.42
CA GLU A 90 4.43 -19.70 13.33
C GLU A 90 5.70 -19.32 12.51
N PRO A 91 5.65 -18.24 11.72
CA PRO A 91 6.80 -17.82 10.92
C PRO A 91 7.93 -17.28 11.80
N PRO A 92 9.17 -17.75 11.61
CA PRO A 92 10.32 -17.28 12.39
C PRO A 92 10.70 -15.85 11.98
N HIS A 93 11.06 -15.02 12.97
CA HIS A 93 11.62 -13.67 12.79
C HIS A 93 10.72 -12.60 12.15
N LEU A 94 9.39 -12.81 12.09
CA LEU A 94 8.45 -11.80 11.62
C LEU A 94 7.68 -11.19 12.80
N SER A 95 7.57 -9.86 12.81
CA SER A 95 6.72 -9.16 13.78
C SER A 95 5.29 -9.08 13.24
N ARG A 96 4.32 -9.52 14.03
CA ARG A 96 2.90 -9.44 13.67
C ARG A 96 2.34 -8.05 14.01
N ARG A 97 1.61 -7.45 13.07
CA ARG A 97 0.82 -6.24 13.29
C ARG A 97 -0.38 -6.57 14.17
N ARG A 98 -0.54 -5.86 15.29
CA ARG A 98 -1.74 -5.94 16.12
C ARG A 98 -2.75 -4.91 15.62
N PHE A 99 -3.88 -5.36 15.11
CA PHE A 99 -5.03 -4.48 14.94
C PHE A 99 -5.53 -4.08 16.33
N ILE A 100 -5.61 -2.79 16.59
CA ILE A 100 -6.23 -2.29 17.82
C ILE A 100 -7.74 -2.34 17.57
N SER A 101 -8.42 -3.37 18.05
CA SER A 101 -9.89 -3.33 18.13
C SER A 101 -10.31 -2.26 19.13
N SER A 102 -11.50 -1.69 18.96
CA SER A 102 -12.12 -0.79 19.95
C SER A 102 -12.17 -1.42 21.36
N GLU A 103 -12.29 -2.75 21.45
CA GLU A 103 -12.20 -3.52 22.69
C GLU A 103 -10.79 -3.53 23.31
N SER A 104 -9.74 -3.51 22.47
CA SER A 104 -8.35 -3.43 22.95
C SER A 104 -7.98 -2.03 23.44
N GLN A 105 -8.65 -0.97 22.97
CA GLN A 105 -8.45 0.39 23.50
C GLN A 105 -8.96 0.51 24.95
N ALA A 106 -10.05 -0.19 25.29
CA ALA A 106 -10.54 -0.25 26.68
C ALA A 106 -9.50 -0.90 27.61
N GLN A 107 -8.81 -1.96 27.16
CA GLN A 107 -7.78 -2.63 27.97
C GLN A 107 -6.44 -1.87 28.02
N VAL A 108 -6.07 -1.12 26.97
CA VAL A 108 -4.86 -0.28 27.00
C VAL A 108 -5.06 0.96 27.87
N GLN A 109 -6.28 1.50 27.96
CA GLN A 109 -6.59 2.56 28.94
C GLN A 109 -6.60 2.07 30.39
N GLU A 110 -6.98 0.82 30.66
CA GLU A 110 -6.91 0.25 32.02
C GLU A 110 -5.48 -0.21 32.43
N GLY A 111 -4.59 -0.47 31.47
CA GLY A 111 -3.22 -0.93 31.73
C GLY A 111 -2.15 0.16 31.84
N PHE A 112 -2.46 1.42 31.46
CA PHE A 112 -1.50 2.54 31.47
C PHE A 112 -1.78 3.60 32.55
N GLY A 113 -2.68 3.31 33.50
CA GLY A 113 -3.09 4.20 34.58
C GLY A 113 -2.72 3.67 35.97
N GLY A 114 -1.43 3.54 36.28
CA GLY A 114 -1.02 2.91 37.53
C GLY A 114 0.40 3.24 37.99
N GLY A 115 0.64 4.51 38.33
CA GLY A 115 1.74 4.90 39.20
C GLY A 115 3.02 5.32 38.47
N ILE A 116 3.18 6.63 38.31
CA ILE A 116 4.38 7.44 38.57
C ILE A 116 4.00 8.83 38.07
N ILE A 117 3.64 9.72 39.00
CA ILE A 117 3.84 11.18 39.02
C ILE A 117 3.20 11.63 40.34
N GLY A 118 3.99 11.56 41.41
CA GLY A 118 3.69 12.25 42.66
C GLY A 118 4.17 13.70 42.53
N LEU A 119 3.23 14.61 42.25
CA LEU A 119 3.46 16.05 42.33
C LEU A 119 3.49 16.47 43.80
N SER A 120 4.69 16.65 44.36
CA SER A 120 4.90 17.33 45.63
C SER A 120 5.07 18.83 45.38
N GLN A 121 4.28 19.64 46.10
CA GLN A 121 4.36 21.10 46.13
C GLN A 121 5.74 21.59 46.63
N PRO A 122 6.22 22.77 46.21
CA PRO A 122 7.46 23.35 46.73
C PRO A 122 7.19 24.22 47.97
N GLU A 123 7.93 23.97 49.05
CA GLU A 123 8.14 24.93 50.15
C GLU A 123 9.53 25.59 50.03
N GLU A 124 9.60 26.80 50.59
CA GLU A 124 10.65 27.82 50.49
C GLU A 124 12.05 27.44 51.01
N ALA A 125 13.06 28.15 50.49
CA ALA A 125 14.50 28.04 50.78
C ALA A 125 14.89 28.63 52.17
N PRO A 126 16.13 28.45 52.68
CA PRO A 126 17.28 29.26 52.19
C PRO A 126 18.71 28.62 52.22
N ASP A 127 19.55 29.20 51.34
CA ASP A 127 21.02 29.45 51.37
C ASP A 127 22.06 28.43 51.92
N THR A 128 23.01 28.00 51.08
CA THR A 128 24.43 28.46 51.03
C THR A 128 25.41 27.52 50.28
N SER A 129 26.16 28.11 49.33
CA SER A 129 27.56 27.85 48.92
C SER A 129 28.09 26.51 48.32
N LYS A 130 28.69 26.66 47.12
CA LYS A 130 29.93 26.06 46.55
C LYS A 130 30.00 24.55 46.17
N SER A 131 30.28 24.35 44.86
CA SER A 131 31.42 23.59 44.29
C SER A 131 31.10 22.37 43.40
N ALA A 132 31.68 22.44 42.19
CA ALA A 132 32.25 21.38 41.36
C ALA A 132 31.35 20.25 40.80
N ALA A 133 31.18 20.29 39.47
CA ALA A 133 30.82 19.13 38.66
C ALA A 133 31.94 18.07 38.63
N PRO A 134 31.58 16.80 38.42
CA PRO A 134 32.36 15.94 37.55
C PRO A 134 31.50 15.38 36.42
N VAL A 135 32.09 15.43 35.23
CA VAL A 135 31.58 14.86 33.98
C VAL A 135 31.62 13.34 34.12
N THR A 136 30.47 12.67 34.13
CA THR A 136 30.38 11.22 34.05
C THR A 136 30.60 10.79 32.61
N THR A 137 31.86 10.50 32.28
CA THR A 137 32.29 9.79 31.09
C THR A 137 31.58 8.44 31.02
N GLY A 138 30.57 8.35 30.14
CA GLY A 138 29.74 7.18 29.95
C GLY A 138 30.51 5.98 29.40
N THR A 139 30.03 4.81 29.75
CA THR A 139 30.45 3.45 29.37
C THR A 139 30.62 3.21 27.86
N PHE A 140 30.14 4.12 27.01
CA PHE A 140 30.31 4.08 25.57
C PHE A 140 31.73 4.48 25.11
N GLY A 141 32.41 5.36 25.85
CA GLY A 141 33.76 5.82 25.51
C GLY A 141 34.83 4.72 25.68
N ALA A 142 34.64 3.81 26.63
CA ALA A 142 35.55 2.69 26.87
C ALA A 142 35.47 1.64 25.75
N LEU A 143 34.26 1.36 25.25
CA LEU A 143 34.01 0.38 24.19
C LEU A 143 34.55 0.83 22.82
N LEU A 144 34.47 2.13 22.53
CA LEU A 144 35.04 2.69 21.30
C LEU A 144 36.57 2.63 21.28
N GLN A 145 37.19 2.77 22.46
CA GLN A 145 38.64 2.74 22.62
C GLN A 145 39.21 1.33 22.52
N GLU A 146 38.45 0.31 22.92
CA GLU A 146 38.78 -1.11 22.75
C GLU A 146 38.73 -1.55 21.28
N ALA A 147 37.71 -1.10 20.53
CA ALA A 147 37.58 -1.36 19.09
C ALA A 147 38.67 -0.70 18.22
N LEU A 148 39.26 0.40 18.71
CA LEU A 148 40.36 1.09 18.03
C LEU A 148 41.73 0.43 18.29
N THR A 149 41.87 -0.33 19.38
CA THR A 149 43.12 -1.04 19.71
C THR A 149 43.32 -2.35 18.97
N GLU A 150 42.26 -2.97 18.44
CA GLU A 150 42.35 -4.27 17.75
C GLU A 150 42.79 -4.19 16.28
N LYS A 151 42.91 -2.98 15.70
CA LYS A 151 43.16 -2.80 14.26
C LYS A 151 44.61 -2.47 13.90
N LYS A 152 45.57 -3.24 14.43
CA LYS A 152 46.97 -3.25 13.95
C LYS A 152 47.60 -4.64 14.02
N ALA A 153 47.31 -5.49 13.02
CA ALA A 153 48.28 -6.44 12.46
C ALA A 153 47.72 -7.16 11.22
N SER A 154 48.29 -6.85 10.06
CA SER A 154 48.46 -7.78 8.92
C SER A 154 49.74 -7.32 8.20
N PRO A 155 50.59 -8.21 7.63
CA PRO A 155 50.26 -9.11 6.50
C PRO A 155 50.84 -10.54 6.69
N THR A 156 50.71 -11.59 5.86
CA THR A 156 50.83 -11.74 4.40
C THR A 156 50.43 -13.19 4.01
N LEU A 157 50.09 -13.42 2.74
CA LEU A 157 49.71 -14.71 2.14
C LEU A 157 50.84 -15.77 2.11
N SER A 158 50.48 -17.05 2.28
CA SER A 158 50.97 -18.15 1.44
C SER A 158 50.04 -19.37 1.48
N LYS A 159 49.79 -19.96 0.31
CA LYS A 159 49.08 -21.22 0.06
C LYS A 159 49.97 -22.40 0.44
N THR A 160 49.41 -23.46 1.04
CA THR A 160 49.55 -24.87 0.59
C THR A 160 48.50 -25.71 1.32
N GLY A 161 47.78 -26.58 0.62
CA GLY A 161 46.77 -27.47 1.22
C GLY A 161 47.37 -28.77 1.77
N ASN A 162 46.71 -29.36 2.76
CA ASN A 162 46.25 -30.75 2.70
C ASN A 162 45.24 -31.06 3.83
N LYS A 163 44.48 -32.12 3.59
CA LYS A 163 43.25 -32.62 4.23
C LYS A 163 43.29 -32.96 5.73
N ASN A 164 42.08 -32.83 6.28
CA ASN A 164 41.40 -33.59 7.35
C ASN A 164 41.93 -33.51 8.79
N SER A 165 41.14 -32.88 9.67
CA SER A 165 40.19 -33.60 10.55
C SER A 165 39.42 -32.63 11.46
N GLY A 166 38.09 -32.84 11.53
CA GLY A 166 37.22 -32.53 12.66
C GLY A 166 37.29 -31.12 13.27
N GLN A 167 36.54 -30.18 12.70
CA GLN A 167 36.02 -29.09 13.51
C GLN A 167 34.67 -28.64 12.93
N GLU A 168 33.63 -28.82 13.75
CA GLU A 168 32.27 -28.32 13.53
C GLU A 168 32.36 -26.82 13.27
N THR A 169 32.24 -26.44 12.00
CA THR A 169 31.85 -25.10 11.63
C THR A 169 30.35 -25.03 11.78
N ASP A 170 29.90 -24.30 12.80
CA ASP A 170 28.56 -23.71 12.83
C ASP A 170 28.43 -22.82 11.58
N ASP A 171 28.05 -23.45 10.46
CA ASP A 171 27.46 -22.72 9.35
C ASP A 171 26.19 -22.05 9.90
N PRO A 172 25.96 -20.75 9.63
CA PRO A 172 24.68 -20.13 9.97
C PRO A 172 23.58 -20.98 9.32
N PRO A 173 22.52 -21.38 10.05
CA PRO A 173 21.57 -22.35 9.53
C PRO A 173 21.08 -21.84 8.17
N GLU A 174 21.30 -22.65 7.12
CA GLU A 174 20.63 -22.47 5.85
C GLU A 174 19.16 -22.24 6.20
N ARG A 175 18.65 -21.03 5.92
CA ARG A 175 17.30 -20.64 6.34
C ARG A 175 16.34 -21.66 5.74
N SER A 176 15.94 -22.65 6.53
CA SER A 176 15.02 -23.70 6.10
C SER A 176 13.79 -22.98 5.56
N GLU A 177 13.44 -23.23 4.29
CA GLU A 177 12.30 -22.56 3.68
C GLU A 177 11.08 -22.81 4.58
N TYR A 178 10.52 -21.72 5.11
CA TYR A 178 9.37 -21.80 6.00
C TYR A 178 8.17 -22.32 5.22
N LEU A 179 7.57 -23.41 5.69
CA LEU A 179 6.45 -24.09 5.03
C LEU A 179 5.26 -24.17 5.99
N PRO A 180 4.26 -23.27 5.87
CA PRO A 180 3.06 -23.34 6.70
C PRO A 180 2.21 -24.57 6.31
N VAL A 181 1.60 -25.19 7.31
CA VAL A 181 0.73 -26.37 7.17
C VAL A 181 -0.74 -25.93 7.15
N THR A 182 -1.12 -25.09 8.12
CA THR A 182 -2.47 -24.53 8.21
C THR A 182 -2.44 -23.01 8.24
N ALA A 183 -3.51 -22.42 7.72
CA ALA A 183 -3.76 -20.99 7.60
C ALA A 183 -5.21 -20.73 8.03
N THR A 184 -5.43 -20.50 9.32
CA THR A 184 -6.78 -20.24 9.84
C THR A 184 -7.16 -18.78 9.60
N PRO A 185 -8.34 -18.51 9.02
CA PRO A 185 -8.79 -17.15 8.73
C PRO A 185 -9.19 -16.40 10.03
N THR A 186 -8.90 -15.10 10.07
CA THR A 186 -9.36 -14.17 11.12
C THR A 186 -10.54 -13.34 10.61
N ASP A 187 -11.35 -12.74 11.48
CA ASP A 187 -12.47 -11.82 11.13
C ASP A 187 -12.05 -10.65 10.21
N GLN A 188 -10.78 -10.24 10.25
CA GLN A 188 -10.26 -9.17 9.38
C GLN A 188 -10.08 -9.65 7.92
N LEU A 189 -9.99 -10.95 7.68
CA LEU A 189 -9.81 -11.51 6.34
C LEU A 189 -11.03 -11.28 5.46
N GLU A 190 -12.24 -11.37 6.05
CA GLU A 190 -13.50 -11.12 5.33
C GLU A 190 -13.58 -9.68 4.82
N LYS A 191 -13.04 -8.72 5.57
CA LYS A 191 -13.00 -7.31 5.16
C LYS A 191 -12.18 -7.09 3.89
N LEU A 192 -11.17 -7.92 3.62
CA LEU A 192 -10.40 -7.87 2.37
C LEU A 192 -11.25 -8.19 1.14
N LEU A 193 -12.34 -8.95 1.29
CA LEU A 193 -13.24 -9.28 0.19
C LEU A 193 -14.16 -8.13 -0.20
N VAL A 194 -14.20 -7.02 0.53
CA VAL A 194 -14.96 -5.84 0.12
C VAL A 194 -14.32 -5.19 -1.11
N PHE A 195 -12.99 -5.03 -1.09
CA PHE A 195 -12.23 -4.28 -2.10
C PHE A 195 -12.11 -5.02 -3.44
N ARG A 196 -12.82 -4.56 -4.47
CA ARG A 196 -12.90 -5.18 -5.81
C ARG A 196 -11.99 -4.47 -6.80
N SER A 197 -11.95 -3.14 -6.75
CA SER A 197 -11.22 -2.31 -7.71
C SER A 197 -9.78 -1.99 -7.29
N LEU A 198 -9.40 -2.27 -6.04
CA LEU A 198 -8.07 -2.02 -5.50
C LEU A 198 -7.42 -3.28 -4.89
N ASN A 199 -6.11 -3.18 -4.62
CA ASN A 199 -5.43 -4.18 -3.82
C ASN A 199 -6.01 -4.15 -2.38
N PRO A 200 -6.57 -5.26 -1.88
CA PRO A 200 -7.30 -5.25 -0.62
C PRO A 200 -6.41 -4.91 0.59
N LEU A 201 -5.13 -5.28 0.56
CA LEU A 201 -4.19 -4.93 1.64
C LEU A 201 -3.93 -3.43 1.69
N TYR A 202 -3.79 -2.79 0.51
CA TYR A 202 -3.64 -1.35 0.44
C TYR A 202 -4.93 -0.63 0.82
N GLY A 203 -6.08 -1.19 0.46
CA GLY A 203 -7.40 -0.67 0.87
C GLY A 203 -7.59 -0.61 2.37
N MET A 204 -7.29 -1.72 3.06
CA MET A 204 -7.34 -1.76 4.52
C MET A 204 -6.33 -0.79 5.16
N PHE A 205 -5.11 -0.73 4.62
CA PHE A 205 -4.11 0.23 5.08
C PHE A 205 -4.59 1.68 4.93
N LEU A 206 -5.24 2.03 3.82
CA LEU A 206 -5.81 3.35 3.64
C LEU A 206 -6.95 3.63 4.62
N LEU A 207 -7.86 2.66 4.81
CA LEU A 207 -9.00 2.80 5.71
C LEU A 207 -8.57 3.17 7.15
N GLU A 208 -7.52 2.54 7.66
CA GLU A 208 -6.97 2.82 8.99
C GLU A 208 -6.30 4.20 9.11
N ASN A 209 -5.94 4.83 8.00
CA ASN A 209 -5.36 6.17 7.99
C ASN A 209 -6.42 7.25 7.71
N MET A 210 -7.58 6.88 7.18
CA MET A 210 -8.65 7.83 6.81
C MET A 210 -9.35 8.47 8.02
N GLY A 211 -9.32 7.85 9.20
CA GLY A 211 -9.97 8.37 10.40
C GLY A 211 -9.39 9.71 10.89
N ILE A 212 -8.08 9.90 10.74
CA ILE A 212 -7.37 11.13 11.17
C ILE A 212 -7.35 12.19 10.06
N ALA A 213 -7.54 11.78 8.80
CA ALA A 213 -7.39 12.63 7.62
C ALA A 213 -8.44 13.76 7.55
N SER A 214 -8.10 14.87 6.89
CA SER A 214 -9.11 15.85 6.46
C SER A 214 -9.87 15.37 5.22
N GLU A 215 -10.99 16.01 4.88
CA GLU A 215 -11.77 15.72 3.66
C GLU A 215 -10.89 15.77 2.39
N ALA A 216 -10.02 16.80 2.30
CA ALA A 216 -9.10 16.94 1.17
C ALA A 216 -8.04 15.83 1.12
N GLU A 217 -7.48 15.44 2.28
CA GLU A 217 -6.52 14.34 2.35
C GLU A 217 -7.16 13.00 2.03
N ARG A 218 -8.41 12.76 2.46
CA ARG A 218 -9.16 11.56 2.12
C ARG A 218 -9.41 11.47 0.62
N LEU A 219 -9.84 12.56 0.01
CA LEU A 219 -10.04 12.63 -1.43
C LEU A 219 -8.73 12.36 -2.17
N GLN A 220 -7.63 12.99 -1.75
CA GLN A 220 -6.31 12.78 -2.35
C GLN A 220 -5.83 11.33 -2.19
N ALA A 221 -6.09 10.70 -1.05
CA ALA A 221 -5.75 9.29 -0.81
C ALA A 221 -6.56 8.37 -1.74
N LEU A 222 -7.86 8.58 -1.88
CA LEU A 222 -8.73 7.82 -2.78
C LEU A 222 -8.32 7.98 -4.25
N GLU A 223 -8.05 9.21 -4.69
CA GLU A 223 -7.58 9.49 -6.04
C GLU A 223 -6.21 8.86 -6.32
N SER A 224 -5.33 8.82 -5.31
CA SER A 224 -3.97 8.29 -5.47
C SER A 224 -3.92 6.81 -5.85
N VAL A 225 -4.97 6.06 -5.53
CA VAL A 225 -5.12 4.63 -5.84
C VAL A 225 -5.45 4.42 -7.31
N LEU A 226 -6.12 5.40 -7.93
CA LEU A 226 -6.63 5.28 -9.28
C LEU A 226 -5.55 5.66 -10.28
N GLU A 227 -4.93 4.64 -10.91
CA GLU A 227 -3.92 4.85 -11.94
C GLU A 227 -4.40 5.75 -13.08
N VAL A 228 -3.53 6.67 -13.48
CA VAL A 228 -3.74 7.63 -14.57
C VAL A 228 -2.62 7.50 -15.60
N PRO A 229 -2.90 7.55 -16.92
CA PRO A 229 -1.87 7.54 -17.95
C PRO A 229 -0.89 8.70 -17.83
N GLY A 230 0.39 8.44 -18.11
CA GLY A 230 1.45 9.45 -18.04
C GLY A 230 1.25 10.66 -18.97
N SER A 231 0.41 10.53 -20.01
CA SER A 231 0.09 11.63 -20.93
C SER A 231 -0.66 12.79 -20.28
N ILE A 232 -1.51 12.51 -19.29
CA ILE A 232 -2.27 13.56 -18.56
C ILE A 232 -1.72 13.82 -17.16
N PHE A 233 -0.85 12.94 -16.65
CA PHE A 233 -0.34 13.00 -15.28
C PHE A 233 0.19 14.39 -14.91
N MET A 234 0.96 15.05 -15.77
CA MET A 234 1.53 16.36 -15.44
C MET A 234 0.49 17.48 -15.28
N GLN A 235 -0.67 17.38 -15.96
CA GLN A 235 -1.75 18.37 -15.89
C GLN A 235 -2.67 18.16 -14.69
N VAL A 236 -2.76 16.91 -14.22
CA VAL A 236 -3.67 16.47 -13.15
C VAL A 236 -2.94 16.06 -11.86
N LYS A 237 -1.61 16.18 -11.82
CA LYS A 237 -0.80 15.91 -10.62
C LYS A 237 -1.29 16.77 -9.47
N ALA A 238 -1.29 16.21 -8.26
CA ALA A 238 -1.68 16.97 -7.09
C ALA A 238 -0.78 18.20 -6.91
N PRO A 239 -1.37 19.35 -6.58
CA PRO A 239 -0.63 20.58 -6.43
C PRO A 239 0.24 20.56 -5.17
N GLY A 240 1.14 21.55 -5.06
CA GLY A 240 2.05 21.66 -3.93
C GLY A 240 1.36 22.16 -2.65
N PRO A 241 2.10 22.21 -1.52
CA PRO A 241 1.59 22.67 -0.23
C PRO A 241 1.07 24.12 -0.24
N ASP A 242 1.53 24.94 -1.21
CA ASP A 242 1.10 26.33 -1.39
C ASP A 242 -0.40 26.44 -1.79
N GLU A 243 -0.88 25.52 -2.61
CA GLU A 243 -2.28 25.48 -3.10
C GLU A 243 -3.12 24.49 -2.30
N LEU A 244 -2.55 23.33 -1.93
CA LEU A 244 -3.19 22.28 -1.17
C LEU A 244 -2.39 22.04 0.13
N PRO A 245 -2.71 22.75 1.23
CA PRO A 245 -1.96 22.63 2.47
C PRO A 245 -2.08 21.22 3.07
N PRO A 246 -1.01 20.70 3.69
CA PRO A 246 -1.04 19.40 4.32
C PRO A 246 -2.02 19.40 5.50
N GLY A 247 -2.81 18.34 5.62
CA GLY A 247 -3.79 18.20 6.69
C GLY A 247 -3.23 17.46 7.92
N PRO A 248 -4.11 17.08 8.85
CA PRO A 248 -3.75 16.39 10.09
C PRO A 248 -3.09 15.03 9.86
N LEU A 249 -3.50 14.26 8.83
CA LEU A 249 -2.90 12.95 8.57
C LEU A 249 -1.43 13.09 8.18
N ALA A 250 -1.12 14.00 7.25
CA ALA A 250 0.24 14.25 6.82
C ALA A 250 1.12 14.72 7.99
N THR A 251 0.69 15.76 8.68
CA THR A 251 1.49 16.47 9.69
C THR A 251 1.65 15.69 11.00
N THR A 252 0.58 15.03 11.48
CA THR A 252 0.56 14.41 12.80
C THR A 252 1.06 12.97 12.78
N LYS A 253 0.88 12.25 11.66
CA LYS A 253 1.17 10.81 11.58
C LYS A 253 2.19 10.46 10.51
N LEU A 254 1.92 10.78 9.24
CA LEU A 254 2.73 10.26 8.13
C LEU A 254 4.16 10.83 8.13
N ASP A 255 4.32 12.12 8.36
CA ASP A 255 5.63 12.77 8.32
C ASP A 255 6.54 12.27 9.44
N LEU A 256 5.99 12.05 10.64
CA LEU A 256 6.71 11.46 11.76
C LEU A 256 7.13 10.02 11.45
N LEU A 257 6.21 9.18 10.96
CA LEU A 257 6.50 7.78 10.62
C LEU A 257 7.55 7.64 9.51
N LEU A 258 7.53 8.53 8.52
CA LEU A 258 8.52 8.53 7.44
C LEU A 258 9.93 8.85 7.97
N ILE A 259 10.05 9.82 8.87
CA ILE A 259 11.32 10.22 9.47
C ILE A 259 11.84 9.13 10.42
N GLU A 260 10.98 8.62 11.31
CA GLU A 260 11.33 7.58 12.28
C GLU A 260 11.83 6.30 11.60
N ARG A 261 11.22 5.92 10.46
CA ARG A 261 11.62 4.74 9.69
C ARG A 261 12.75 5.02 8.69
N GLY A 262 13.22 6.27 8.58
CA GLY A 262 14.26 6.68 7.63
C GLY A 262 13.84 6.52 6.16
N LEU A 263 12.55 6.59 5.86
CA LEU A 263 11.98 6.41 4.50
C LEU A 263 11.97 7.71 3.70
N ALA A 264 12.04 8.86 4.37
CA ALA A 264 12.17 10.18 3.75
C ALA A 264 12.98 11.10 4.65
N THR A 265 13.66 12.06 4.03
CA THR A 265 14.30 13.17 4.74
C THR A 265 13.31 14.30 4.98
N ALA A 266 13.57 15.16 5.97
CA ALA A 266 12.76 16.35 6.20
C ALA A 266 12.71 17.28 4.97
N GLU A 267 13.78 17.30 4.17
CA GLU A 267 13.87 18.07 2.92
C GLU A 267 12.96 17.53 1.81
N GLU A 268 12.81 16.21 1.72
CA GLU A 268 11.89 15.59 0.76
C GLU A 268 10.42 15.83 1.15
N ILE A 269 10.12 15.91 2.44
CA ILE A 269 8.76 16.12 2.96
C ILE A 269 8.29 17.55 2.71
N ASP A 270 9.14 18.54 3.03
CA ASP A 270 8.83 19.96 2.88
C ASP A 270 9.99 20.70 2.21
N PRO A 271 10.00 20.80 0.86
CA PRO A 271 11.06 21.46 0.10
C PRO A 271 11.03 22.98 0.26
N SER A 272 10.04 23.54 0.97
CA SER A 272 9.83 24.99 1.15
C SER A 272 11.00 25.66 1.88
N LYS A 273 11.92 24.90 2.48
CA LYS A 273 13.01 25.43 3.30
C LYS A 273 14.31 25.72 2.54
N GLN A 274 14.54 25.22 1.33
CA GLN A 274 15.80 25.51 0.62
C GLN A 274 15.75 25.20 -0.90
N ASP A 275 16.31 26.15 -1.65
CA ASP A 275 16.96 25.98 -2.96
C ASP A 275 16.06 25.91 -4.21
N GLU A 276 15.60 27.08 -4.63
CA GLU A 276 15.72 27.41 -6.05
C GLU A 276 17.20 27.27 -6.44
N ASP A 277 17.50 26.47 -7.46
CA ASP A 277 18.86 26.42 -7.98
C ASP A 277 19.25 27.76 -8.63
N GLU A 278 20.51 27.90 -9.06
CA GLU A 278 21.04 29.11 -9.72
C GLU A 278 20.24 29.50 -11.00
N TYR A 279 19.34 28.64 -11.46
CA TYR A 279 18.43 28.83 -12.60
C TYR A 279 16.95 29.00 -12.21
N GLY A 280 16.63 29.16 -10.91
CA GLY A 280 15.25 29.35 -10.44
C GLY A 280 14.37 28.10 -10.51
N ARG A 281 14.95 26.90 -10.68
CA ARG A 281 14.22 25.63 -10.65
C ARG A 281 14.23 25.07 -9.23
N ARG A 282 13.04 24.78 -8.70
CA ARG A 282 12.89 24.01 -7.45
C ARG A 282 13.55 22.63 -7.66
N ARG A 283 14.60 22.33 -6.90
CA ARG A 283 15.42 21.09 -7.04
C ARG A 283 14.64 19.80 -6.79
N SER A 284 13.63 19.84 -5.93
CA SER A 284 12.74 18.71 -5.68
C SER A 284 11.33 19.23 -5.38
N ARG A 285 10.32 18.69 -6.06
CA ARG A 285 8.92 18.90 -5.63
C ARG A 285 8.68 17.90 -4.52
N GLY A 286 8.27 18.40 -3.35
CA GLY A 286 8.11 17.62 -2.13
C GLY A 286 7.21 16.40 -2.31
N LEU A 287 7.29 15.48 -1.36
CA LEU A 287 6.49 14.27 -1.35
C LEU A 287 5.01 14.61 -1.22
N LEU A 288 4.22 14.14 -2.18
CA LEU A 288 2.76 14.26 -2.15
C LEU A 288 2.17 13.20 -1.22
N LEU A 289 0.96 13.44 -0.72
CA LEU A 289 0.30 12.53 0.25
C LEU A 289 0.24 11.08 -0.25
N GLY A 290 -0.13 10.88 -1.52
CA GLY A 290 -0.17 9.54 -2.13
C GLY A 290 1.19 8.84 -2.17
N ASP A 291 2.28 9.60 -2.35
CA ASP A 291 3.64 9.05 -2.34
C ASP A 291 4.09 8.72 -0.90
N LYS A 292 3.73 9.56 0.08
CA LYS A 292 3.97 9.32 1.52
C LYS A 292 3.30 8.02 1.97
N LEU A 293 2.00 7.87 1.68
CA LEU A 293 1.22 6.66 1.98
C LEU A 293 1.85 5.43 1.33
N ARG A 294 2.28 5.57 0.07
CA ARG A 294 2.88 4.46 -0.65
C ARG A 294 4.20 3.99 -0.04
N ARG A 295 5.10 4.92 0.31
CA ARG A 295 6.39 4.58 0.94
C ARG A 295 6.20 3.86 2.28
N ILE A 296 5.25 4.34 3.09
CA ILE A 296 4.91 3.68 4.36
C ILE A 296 4.37 2.28 4.11
N PHE A 297 3.46 2.11 3.15
CA PHE A 297 2.93 0.79 2.81
C PHE A 297 4.00 -0.18 2.34
N ASP A 298 4.90 0.25 1.45
CA ASP A 298 6.00 -0.59 0.94
C ASP A 298 6.97 -1.01 2.06
N SER A 299 7.13 -0.18 3.10
CA SER A 299 7.93 -0.52 4.29
C SER A 299 7.25 -1.58 5.17
N GLU A 300 5.92 -1.56 5.28
CA GLU A 300 5.15 -2.50 6.09
C GLU A 300 4.90 -3.82 5.36
N PHE A 301 4.73 -3.77 4.04
CA PHE A 301 4.36 -4.90 3.20
C PHE A 301 5.31 -5.08 1.99
N PRO A 302 6.62 -5.38 2.22
CA PRO A 302 7.62 -5.43 1.16
C PRO A 302 7.36 -6.52 0.10
N SER A 303 6.62 -7.57 0.43
CA SER A 303 6.29 -8.64 -0.52
C SER A 303 5.08 -8.33 -1.41
N VAL A 304 4.36 -7.23 -1.14
CA VAL A 304 3.22 -6.81 -1.96
C VAL A 304 3.71 -6.08 -3.21
N GLY A 305 4.00 -6.84 -4.25
CA GLY A 305 4.37 -6.30 -5.55
C GLY A 305 3.17 -5.80 -6.38
N ASN A 306 3.47 -5.07 -7.46
CA ASN A 306 2.53 -4.63 -8.50
C ASN A 306 1.45 -3.62 -8.08
N LEU A 307 1.54 -3.02 -6.89
CA LEU A 307 0.74 -1.84 -6.58
C LEU A 307 1.27 -0.66 -7.39
N ARG A 308 0.38 0.10 -8.02
CA ARG A 308 0.70 1.37 -8.66
C ARG A 308 -0.19 2.44 -8.07
N THR A 309 0.44 3.55 -7.74
CA THR A 309 -0.22 4.73 -7.18
C THR A 309 0.17 5.92 -8.04
N SER A 310 -0.69 6.91 -8.13
CA SER A 310 -0.47 8.11 -8.92
C SER A 310 -1.03 9.30 -8.14
N PRO A 311 -0.19 10.18 -7.57
CA PRO A 311 -0.69 11.28 -6.75
C PRO A 311 -1.32 12.37 -7.63
N VAL A 312 -2.61 12.22 -7.90
CA VAL A 312 -3.41 13.10 -8.77
C VAL A 312 -4.44 13.90 -7.96
N TRP A 313 -4.96 14.96 -8.57
CA TRP A 313 -5.98 15.87 -8.03
C TRP A 313 -6.94 16.28 -9.17
N ILE A 314 -7.76 15.31 -9.59
CA ILE A 314 -8.75 15.42 -10.66
C ILE A 314 -10.11 15.80 -10.09
N ALA A 315 -10.66 14.99 -9.19
CA ALA A 315 -11.99 15.21 -8.63
C ALA A 315 -11.97 16.40 -7.67
N GLY A 316 -10.92 16.53 -6.85
CA GLY A 316 -10.72 17.72 -6.02
C GLY A 316 -10.75 19.01 -6.84
N ALA A 317 -9.96 19.07 -7.92
CA ALA A 317 -9.95 20.21 -8.83
C ALA A 317 -11.31 20.42 -9.52
N LEU A 318 -12.01 19.35 -9.95
CA LEU A 318 -13.35 19.47 -10.53
C LEU A 318 -14.35 20.11 -9.55
N LEU A 319 -14.27 19.73 -8.26
CA LEU A 319 -15.13 20.28 -7.22
C LEU A 319 -14.82 21.75 -6.93
N GLU A 320 -13.58 22.19 -7.06
CA GLU A 320 -13.20 23.62 -7.00
C GLU A 320 -13.86 24.43 -8.13
N PHE A 321 -14.05 23.84 -9.32
CA PHE A 321 -14.83 24.44 -10.42
C PHE A 321 -16.36 24.28 -10.24
N GLY A 322 -16.83 23.87 -9.06
CA GLY A 322 -18.25 23.70 -8.76
C GLY A 322 -18.89 22.51 -9.47
N GLY A 323 -18.10 21.51 -9.88
CA GLY A 323 -18.60 20.35 -10.60
C GLY A 323 -18.81 20.57 -12.10
N ASP A 324 -18.40 21.70 -12.65
CA ASP A 324 -18.50 22.00 -14.08
C ASP A 324 -17.32 21.40 -14.86
N PHE A 325 -17.58 20.26 -15.49
CA PHE A 325 -16.58 19.49 -16.22
C PHE A 325 -15.99 20.26 -17.42
N HIS A 326 -16.81 21.02 -18.16
CA HIS A 326 -16.34 21.74 -19.35
C HIS A 326 -15.38 22.87 -18.99
N LYS A 327 -15.68 23.61 -17.91
CA LYS A 327 -14.78 24.64 -17.38
C LYS A 327 -13.46 24.04 -16.92
N TYR A 328 -13.51 22.94 -16.16
CA TYR A 328 -12.32 22.25 -15.69
C TYR A 328 -11.42 21.81 -16.87
N VAL A 329 -11.98 21.07 -17.82
CA VAL A 329 -11.22 20.51 -18.96
C VAL A 329 -10.63 21.60 -19.85
N THR A 330 -11.35 22.69 -20.05
CA THR A 330 -10.86 23.82 -20.87
C THR A 330 -9.78 24.61 -20.14
N SER A 331 -9.91 24.83 -18.83
CA SER A 331 -8.91 25.54 -18.03
C SER A 331 -7.56 24.82 -17.94
N ARG A 332 -7.57 23.48 -17.98
CA ARG A 332 -6.38 22.62 -17.84
C ARG A 332 -5.84 22.09 -19.18
N ASP A 333 -6.41 22.51 -20.32
CA ASP A 333 -6.09 22.03 -21.67
C ASP A 333 -6.18 20.48 -21.79
N LEU A 334 -7.26 19.92 -21.25
CA LEU A 334 -7.52 18.47 -21.21
C LEU A 334 -8.52 18.00 -22.28
N ALA A 335 -8.93 18.88 -23.21
CA ALA A 335 -10.02 18.60 -24.17
C ALA A 335 -9.79 17.33 -25.00
N LYS A 336 -8.52 17.01 -25.34
CA LYS A 336 -8.17 15.80 -26.10
C LYS A 336 -8.25 14.51 -25.27
N GLN A 337 -8.30 14.63 -23.95
CA GLN A 337 -8.20 13.52 -23.00
C GLN A 337 -9.36 13.51 -21.99
N GLU A 338 -10.47 14.18 -22.32
CA GLU A 338 -11.66 14.28 -21.46
C GLU A 338 -12.19 12.90 -21.05
N GLY A 339 -12.15 11.92 -21.97
CA GLY A 339 -12.60 10.55 -21.69
C GLY A 339 -11.77 9.83 -20.62
N LEU A 340 -10.49 10.20 -20.43
CA LEU A 340 -9.66 9.65 -19.35
C LEU A 340 -10.06 10.24 -18.00
N VAL A 341 -10.34 11.55 -17.95
CA VAL A 341 -10.83 12.25 -16.76
C VAL A 341 -12.19 11.68 -16.37
N PHE A 342 -13.12 11.58 -17.32
CA PHE A 342 -14.45 11.02 -17.09
C PHE A 342 -14.39 9.59 -16.54
N ARG A 343 -13.56 8.72 -17.13
CA ARG A 343 -13.37 7.35 -16.62
C ARG A 343 -12.76 7.32 -15.22
N HIS A 344 -11.84 8.24 -14.91
CA HIS A 344 -11.27 8.34 -13.57
C HIS A 344 -12.35 8.70 -12.54
N LEU A 345 -13.23 9.66 -12.83
CA LEU A 345 -14.34 10.04 -11.96
C LEU A 345 -15.32 8.88 -11.73
N LEU A 346 -15.69 8.14 -12.78
CA LEU A 346 -16.54 6.95 -12.64
C LEU A 346 -15.88 5.88 -11.75
N ARG A 347 -14.57 5.64 -11.92
CA ARG A 347 -13.83 4.71 -11.05
C ARG A 347 -13.80 5.19 -9.60
N LEU A 348 -13.69 6.50 -9.37
CA LEU A 348 -13.72 7.08 -8.02
C LEU A 348 -15.08 6.93 -7.36
N ILE A 349 -16.17 7.12 -8.11
CA ILE A 349 -17.55 6.91 -7.60
C ILE A 349 -17.72 5.46 -7.15
N LEU A 350 -17.27 4.49 -7.96
CA LEU A 350 -17.29 3.08 -7.59
C LEU A 350 -16.43 2.79 -6.36
N LEU A 351 -15.24 3.39 -6.29
CA LEU A 351 -14.33 3.26 -5.15
C LEU A 351 -14.95 3.77 -3.85
N CYS A 352 -15.64 4.92 -3.89
CA CYS A 352 -16.37 5.44 -2.72
C CYS A 352 -17.42 4.45 -2.21
N GLY A 353 -18.08 3.74 -3.13
CA GLY A 353 -19.04 2.69 -2.81
C GLY A 353 -18.44 1.42 -2.20
N GLU A 354 -17.18 1.10 -2.51
CA GLU A 354 -16.44 0.02 -1.84
C GLU A 354 -16.01 0.44 -0.44
N PHE A 355 -15.48 1.66 -0.30
CA PHE A 355 -15.03 2.19 0.99
C PHE A 355 -16.17 2.49 1.97
N SER A 356 -17.40 2.75 1.51
CA SER A 356 -18.54 3.00 2.40
C SER A 356 -19.03 1.75 3.15
N GLN A 357 -18.64 0.56 2.70
CA GLN A 357 -18.98 -0.71 3.35
C GLN A 357 -18.14 -0.99 4.60
N LEU A 358 -16.98 -0.34 4.72
CA LEU A 358 -16.08 -0.48 5.87
C LEU A 358 -15.91 0.87 6.55
N CYS A 359 -15.86 0.88 7.87
CA CYS A 359 -15.69 2.11 8.64
C CYS A 359 -14.28 2.18 9.26
N PRO A 360 -13.58 3.33 9.16
CA PRO A 360 -12.38 3.60 9.94
C PRO A 360 -12.65 3.53 11.44
N PRO A 361 -11.68 3.10 12.28
CA PRO A 361 -11.92 2.91 13.70
C PRO A 361 -12.14 4.21 14.49
N GLU A 362 -11.66 5.36 13.99
CA GLU A 362 -11.78 6.65 14.66
C GLU A 362 -13.05 7.44 14.32
N LEU A 363 -13.86 6.97 13.36
CA LEU A 363 -15.04 7.68 12.86
C LEU A 363 -16.33 6.91 13.13
N GLU A 364 -17.43 7.65 13.24
CA GLU A 364 -18.77 7.06 13.31
C GLU A 364 -19.20 6.51 11.94
N PRO A 365 -19.79 5.29 11.87
CA PRO A 365 -20.16 4.67 10.60
C PRO A 365 -21.12 5.49 9.75
N THR A 366 -22.06 6.20 10.38
CA THR A 366 -23.04 7.02 9.67
C THR A 366 -22.41 8.24 9.02
N ASP A 367 -21.50 8.91 9.72
CA ASP A 367 -20.84 10.12 9.23
C ASP A 367 -19.91 9.77 8.07
N TRP A 368 -19.17 8.67 8.20
CA TRP A 368 -18.34 8.11 7.13
C TRP A 368 -19.13 7.81 5.86
N GLN A 369 -20.24 7.09 6.00
CA GLN A 369 -21.11 6.74 4.88
C GLN A 369 -21.73 7.99 4.23
N ASN A 370 -22.16 8.95 5.05
CA ASN A 370 -22.74 10.20 4.56
C ASN A 370 -21.72 11.01 3.74
N GLU A 371 -20.49 11.15 4.23
CA GLU A 371 -19.43 11.89 3.52
C GLU A 371 -19.13 11.26 2.15
N LEU A 372 -18.88 9.95 2.11
CA LEU A 372 -18.61 9.24 0.86
C LEU A 372 -19.81 9.27 -0.10
N SER A 373 -21.02 9.17 0.43
CA SER A 373 -22.24 9.24 -0.38
C SER A 373 -22.43 10.63 -0.98
N GLN A 374 -22.18 11.70 -0.21
CA GLN A 374 -22.24 13.07 -0.71
C GLN A 374 -21.19 13.33 -1.79
N LEU A 375 -19.95 12.86 -1.59
CA LEU A 375 -18.90 12.95 -2.60
C LEU A 375 -19.30 12.21 -3.89
N ALA A 376 -19.75 10.95 -3.76
CA ALA A 376 -20.20 10.15 -4.89
C ALA A 376 -21.38 10.80 -5.64
N SER A 377 -22.36 11.37 -4.92
CA SER A 377 -23.49 12.07 -5.51
C SER A 377 -23.05 13.30 -6.31
N ARG A 378 -22.19 14.16 -5.75
CA ARG A 378 -21.68 15.36 -6.44
C ARG A 378 -20.95 14.99 -7.73
N LEU A 379 -20.08 13.98 -7.69
CA LEU A 379 -19.37 13.50 -8.87
C LEU A 379 -20.31 12.85 -9.90
N THR A 380 -21.33 12.12 -9.43
CA THR A 380 -22.34 11.51 -10.30
C THR A 380 -23.15 12.57 -11.04
N GLU A 381 -23.54 13.66 -10.37
CA GLU A 381 -24.23 14.79 -11.00
C GLU A 381 -23.36 15.42 -12.10
N SER A 382 -22.08 15.67 -11.81
CA SER A 382 -21.12 16.14 -12.82
C SER A 382 -20.98 15.19 -14.01
N CYS A 383 -20.88 13.88 -13.77
CA CYS A 383 -20.74 12.87 -14.82
C CYS A 383 -22.01 12.73 -15.69
N ARG A 384 -23.20 12.76 -15.08
CA ARG A 384 -24.48 12.66 -15.80
C ARG A 384 -24.75 13.79 -16.78
N VAL A 385 -24.23 14.99 -16.49
CA VAL A 385 -24.34 16.15 -17.40
C VAL A 385 -23.55 15.90 -18.70
N ILE A 386 -22.47 15.13 -18.64
CA ILE A 386 -21.60 14.83 -19.79
C ILE A 386 -22.16 13.67 -20.61
N ASP A 387 -22.37 12.53 -19.94
CA ASP A 387 -22.87 11.29 -20.54
C ASP A 387 -23.72 10.51 -19.52
N PRO A 388 -25.05 10.65 -19.57
CA PRO A 388 -25.94 9.96 -18.64
C PRO A 388 -25.94 8.45 -18.87
N GLU A 389 -25.88 7.99 -20.12
CA GLU A 389 -25.98 6.57 -20.46
C GLU A 389 -24.79 5.77 -19.91
N SER A 390 -23.57 6.29 -20.11
CA SER A 390 -22.36 5.65 -19.60
C SER A 390 -22.26 5.70 -18.06
N THR A 391 -22.73 6.80 -17.47
CA THR A 391 -22.76 6.96 -16.01
C THR A 391 -23.72 5.96 -15.37
N ASP A 392 -24.95 5.85 -15.87
CA ASP A 392 -25.94 4.93 -15.32
C ASP A 392 -25.53 3.47 -15.52
N LYS A 393 -24.96 3.10 -16.68
CA LYS A 393 -24.37 1.76 -16.90
C LYS A 393 -23.27 1.42 -15.90
N SER A 394 -22.42 2.39 -15.57
CA SER A 394 -21.34 2.18 -14.60
C SER A 394 -21.91 1.98 -13.19
N LEU A 395 -22.94 2.73 -12.80
CA LEU A 395 -23.62 2.57 -11.51
C LEU A 395 -24.40 1.25 -11.41
N GLU A 396 -24.97 0.76 -12.50
CA GLU A 396 -25.59 -0.58 -12.55
C GLU A 396 -24.55 -1.67 -12.32
N SER A 397 -23.35 -1.54 -12.89
CA SER A 397 -22.26 -2.50 -12.65
C SER A 397 -21.84 -2.60 -11.18
N MET A 398 -22.01 -1.53 -10.40
CA MET A 398 -21.77 -1.52 -8.96
C MET A 398 -22.77 -2.41 -8.19
N LYS A 399 -24.02 -2.47 -8.66
CA LYS A 399 -25.09 -3.27 -8.06
C LYS A 399 -25.05 -4.74 -8.48
N SER A 400 -24.22 -5.09 -9.46
CA SER A 400 -24.07 -6.49 -9.88
C SER A 400 -23.40 -7.31 -8.77
N ASP A 401 -23.98 -8.47 -8.45
CA ASP A 401 -23.47 -9.37 -7.41
C ASP A 401 -22.01 -9.76 -7.67
N ASP A 402 -21.24 -9.80 -6.59
CA ASP A 402 -19.86 -10.27 -6.64
C ASP A 402 -19.81 -11.79 -6.82
N PRO A 403 -19.20 -12.31 -7.89
CA PRO A 403 -19.13 -13.76 -8.14
C PRO A 403 -18.37 -14.55 -7.06
N LEU A 404 -17.59 -13.90 -6.20
CA LEU A 404 -16.92 -14.56 -5.08
C LEU A 404 -17.75 -14.56 -3.79
N MET A 405 -18.80 -13.75 -3.71
CA MET A 405 -19.70 -13.65 -2.55
C MET A 405 -21.12 -14.14 -2.89
N ALA A 406 -21.37 -14.52 -4.14
CA ALA A 406 -22.61 -15.17 -4.55
C ALA A 406 -22.67 -16.57 -3.92
N ASP A 407 -23.71 -16.81 -3.11
CA ASP A 407 -23.96 -18.03 -2.36
C ASP A 407 -23.65 -19.31 -3.16
N GLY A 408 -22.78 -20.15 -2.58
CA GLY A 408 -22.53 -21.52 -3.00
C GLY A 408 -23.33 -22.53 -2.19
#